data_AF-A0A1F4NX19-F1
#
_entry.id   AF-A0A1F4NX19-F1
#
_cell.length_a   1.000
_cell.length_b   1.000
_cell.length_c   1.000
_cell.angle_alpha   90.00
_cell.angle_beta   90.00
_cell.angle_gamma   90.00
#
_symmetry.space_group_name_H-M   'P 1'
#
loop_
_entity.id
_entity.type
_entity.pdbx_description
1 polymer ?
#
loop_
_entity_poly.entity_id
_entity_poly.type
_entity_poly.pdbx_seq_one_letter_code
_entity_poly.pdbx_strand_id
1 'polypeptide(L)' 'MHYDGWGFGGMHVFWWLFWIAVIVVLFSLDTPVSRRRRRETPLELLQRRYAAGEISTEEYEERKAKLEHDAK' A
#
# COMPACT_ATOMS: atom_id res chain seq x y z
N MET A 1 7.92 46.90 18.65
CA MET A 1 7.46 45.59 18.16
C MET A 1 8.49 44.59 18.61
N HIS A 2 8.13 43.75 19.58
CA HIS A 2 9.06 42.93 20.38
C HIS A 2 9.37 41.64 19.60
N TYR A 3 10.63 41.46 19.19
CA TYR A 3 11.12 40.27 18.47
C TYR A 3 12.19 39.54 19.28
N ASP A 4 12.06 39.47 20.61
CA ASP A 4 13.06 38.83 21.46
C ASP A 4 12.37 37.79 22.36
N GLY A 5 12.09 36.62 21.79
CA GLY A 5 11.51 35.48 22.52
C GLY A 5 11.87 34.11 21.95
N TRP A 6 12.84 34.04 21.03
CA TRP A 6 13.18 32.83 20.26
C TRP A 6 14.51 32.17 20.68
N GLY A 7 15.05 32.51 21.86
CA GLY A 7 16.39 32.08 22.25
C GLY A 7 16.50 30.71 22.95
N PHE A 8 15.45 30.22 23.60
CA PHE A 8 15.58 29.04 24.48
C PHE A 8 14.62 27.88 24.16
N GLY A 9 13.50 28.14 23.49
CA GLY A 9 12.53 27.09 23.08
C GLY A 9 12.72 26.59 21.64
N GLY A 10 13.16 27.47 20.73
CA GLY A 10 13.25 27.16 19.29
C GLY A 10 14.27 26.08 18.97
N MET A 11 15.46 26.12 19.58
CA MET A 11 16.54 25.17 19.31
C MET A 11 16.17 23.73 19.69
N HIS A 12 15.47 23.55 20.82
CA HIS A 12 14.99 22.23 21.23
C HIS A 12 13.84 21.72 20.36
N VAL A 13 12.97 22.61 19.87
CA VAL A 13 11.89 22.23 18.96
C VAL A 13 12.44 21.67 17.65
N PHE A 14 13.49 22.25 17.08
CA PHE A 14 14.14 21.70 15.88
C PHE A 14 14.69 20.29 16.12
N TRP A 15 15.27 20.03 17.29
CA TRP A 15 15.77 18.70 17.65
C TRP A 15 14.64 17.68 17.78
N TRP A 16 13.51 18.05 18.40
CA TRP A 16 12.33 17.20 18.48
C TRP A 16 11.70 16.94 17.11
N LEU A 17 11.63 17.95 16.23
CA LEU A 17 11.13 17.80 14.87
C LEU A 17 11.96 16.82 14.04
N PHE A 18 13.29 16.82 14.23
CA PHE A 18 14.18 15.85 13.58
C PHE A 18 13.83 14.41 13.98
N TRP A 19 13.66 14.12 15.27
CA TRP A 19 13.26 12.79 15.75
C TRP A 19 11.88 12.37 15.26
N ILE A 20 10.91 13.29 15.24
CA ILE A 20 9.58 13.03 14.69
C ILE A 20 9.68 12.68 13.19
N ALA A 21 10.48 13.42 12.42
CA ALA A 21 10.68 13.12 11.00
C ALA A 21 11.31 11.73 10.78
N VAL A 22 12.31 11.35 11.59
CA VAL A 22 12.92 10.01 11.53
C VAL A 22 11.89 8.93 11.84
N ILE A 23 11.07 9.10 12.87
CA ILE A 23 9.99 8.16 13.20
C ILE A 23 9.01 8.04 12.02
N VAL A 24 8.56 9.16 11.46
CA VAL A 24 7.66 9.17 10.29
C VAL A 24 8.29 8.42 9.12
N VAL A 25 9.58 8.61 8.83
CA VAL A 25 10.28 7.91 7.74
C VAL A 25 10.37 6.41 8.01
N LEU A 26 10.70 5.98 9.24
CA LEU A 26 10.74 4.56 9.62
C LEU A 26 9.37 3.90 9.44
N PHE A 27 8.29 4.53 9.89
CA PHE A 27 6.93 4.04 9.69
C PHE A 27 6.44 4.15 8.24
N SER A 28 6.93 5.11 7.47
CA SER A 28 6.58 5.26 6.04
C SER A 28 7.25 4.21 5.17
N LEU A 29 8.46 3.78 5.52
CA LEU A 29 9.13 2.65 4.87
C LEU A 29 8.46 1.31 5.20
N ASP A 30 7.82 1.22 6.37
CA ASP A 30 7.02 0.07 6.81
C ASP A 30 5.53 0.18 6.41
N THR A 31 5.16 1.17 5.59
CA THR A 31 4.02 0.99 4.71
C THR A 31 4.52 0.24 3.49
N PRO A 32 4.42 -1.10 3.43
CA PRO A 32 4.29 -1.67 2.12
C PRO A 32 3.10 -0.96 1.49
N VAL A 33 3.30 -0.46 0.28
CA VAL A 33 2.24 -0.24 -0.72
C VAL A 33 1.59 -1.60 -1.04
N SER A 34 1.21 -2.34 -0.01
CA SER A 34 0.46 -3.57 0.05
C SER A 34 -0.72 -3.38 1.00
N ARG A 35 -1.32 -2.18 0.97
CA ARG A 35 -2.77 -2.03 1.17
C ARG A 35 -3.58 -2.56 -0.03
N ARG A 36 -2.99 -3.41 -0.89
CA ARG A 36 -3.74 -4.42 -1.63
C ARG A 36 -3.78 -5.75 -0.85
N ARG A 37 -4.26 -5.67 0.39
CA ARG A 37 -5.26 -6.63 0.88
C ARG A 37 -6.65 -6.29 0.29
N ARG A 38 -6.69 -5.81 -0.97
CA ARG A 38 -7.87 -6.01 -1.80
C ARG A 38 -7.98 -7.52 -1.85
N ARG A 39 -9.09 -8.08 -1.37
CA ARG A 39 -9.51 -9.43 -1.74
C ARG A 39 -9.09 -9.62 -3.20
N GLU A 40 -8.08 -10.46 -3.45
CA GLU A 40 -7.77 -10.86 -4.81
C GLU A 40 -9.11 -11.35 -5.36
N THR A 41 -9.61 -10.66 -6.38
CA THR A 41 -10.88 -11.08 -6.96
C THR A 41 -10.68 -12.51 -7.47
N PRO A 42 -11.70 -13.36 -7.47
CA PRO A 42 -11.58 -14.71 -8.02
C PRO A 42 -10.93 -14.73 -9.42
N LEU A 43 -11.10 -13.63 -10.18
CA LEU A 43 -10.44 -13.37 -11.47
C LEU A 43 -8.93 -13.17 -11.37
N GLU A 44 -8.43 -12.39 -10.40
CA GLU A 44 -6.99 -12.18 -10.18
C GLU A 44 -6.30 -13.49 -9.78
N LEU A 45 -6.94 -14.32 -8.94
CA LEU A 45 -6.44 -15.65 -8.58
C LEU A 45 -6.38 -16.58 -9.80
N LEU A 46 -7.43 -16.55 -10.64
CA LEU A 46 -7.50 -17.35 -11.86
C LEU A 46 -6.40 -16.93 -12.86
N GLN A 47 -6.21 -15.62 -13.05
CA GLN A 47 -5.17 -15.07 -13.92
C GLN A 47 -3.76 -15.44 -13.46
N ARG A 48 -3.52 -15.45 -12.14
CA ARG A 48 -2.23 -15.87 -11.58
C ARG A 48 -1.92 -17.34 -11.88
N ARG A 49 -2.92 -18.23 -11.79
CA ARG A 49 -2.74 -19.66 -12.12
C ARG A 49 -2.54 -19.91 -13.61
N TYR A 50 -3.20 -19.13 -14.47
CA TYR A 50 -2.95 -19.14 -15.91
C TYR A 50 -1.53 -18.70 -16.24
N ALA A 51 -1.06 -17.60 -15.62
CA ALA A 51 0.31 -17.12 -15.81
C ALA A 51 1.37 -18.11 -15.27
N ALA A 52 1.03 -18.90 -14.26
CA ALA A 52 1.87 -20.00 -13.77
C ALA A 52 1.87 -21.24 -14.69
N GLY A 53 1.01 -21.28 -15.73
CA GLY A 53 0.86 -22.41 -16.62
C GLY A 53 0.14 -23.61 -15.99
N GLU A 54 -0.54 -23.42 -14.85
CA GLU A 54 -1.26 -24.49 -14.14
C GLU A 54 -2.62 -24.81 -14.78
N ILE A 55 -3.16 -23.91 -15.61
CA ILE A 55 -4.44 -24.07 -16.31
C ILE A 55 -4.28 -23.76 -17.79
N SER A 56 -5.03 -24.46 -18.64
CA SER A 56 -5.06 -24.19 -20.08
C SER A 56 -5.87 -22.93 -20.40
N THR A 57 -5.66 -22.37 -21.60
CA THR A 57 -6.39 -21.19 -22.07
C THR A 57 -7.90 -21.44 -22.12
N GLU A 58 -8.34 -22.62 -22.52
CA GLU A 58 -9.75 -23.00 -22.59
C GLU A 58 -10.40 -23.01 -21.20
N GLU A 59 -9.72 -23.59 -20.22
CA GLU A 59 -10.20 -23.64 -18.83
C GLU A 59 -10.21 -22.25 -18.18
N TYR A 60 -9.25 -21.40 -18.53
CA TYR A 60 -9.23 -20.00 -18.11
C TYR A 60 -10.44 -19.22 -18.63
N GLU A 61 -10.77 -19.33 -19.92
CA GLU A 61 -11.89 -18.60 -20.50
C GLU A 61 -13.25 -19.04 -19.94
N GLU A 62 -13.46 -20.35 -19.76
CA GLU A 62 -14.70 -20.87 -19.19
C GLU A 62 -14.93 -20.35 -17.76
N ARG A 63 -13.89 -20.39 -16.92
CA ARG A 63 -13.95 -19.94 -15.54
C ARG A 63 -14.08 -18.42 -15.44
N LYS A 64 -13.42 -17.67 -16.34
CA LYS A 64 -13.56 -16.20 -16.42
C LYS A 64 -14.99 -15.81 -16.76
N ALA A 65 -15.61 -16.44 -17.75
CA ALA A 65 -16.98 -16.15 -18.16
C ALA A 65 -17.99 -16.43 -17.03
N LYS A 66 -17.81 -17.53 -16.29
CA LYS A 66 -18.64 -17.87 -15.12
C LYS A 66 -18.51 -16.82 -14.01
N LEU A 67 -17.29 -16.38 -13.70
CA LEU A 67 -17.02 -15.39 -12.67
C LEU A 67 -17.53 -13.98 -13.03
N GLU A 68 -17.50 -13.61 -14.31
CA GLU A 68 -18.09 -12.34 -14.79
C GLU A 68 -19.63 -12.34 -14.74
N HIS A 69 -20.25 -13.50 -14.96
CA HIS A 69 -21.70 -13.66 -14.88
C HIS A 69 -22.23 -13.59 -13.43
N ASP A 70 -21.52 -14.19 -12.47
CA ASP A 70 -21.89 -14.19 -11.04
C ASP A 70 -21.68 -12.82 -10.36
N ALA A 71 -20.85 -11.94 -10.93
CA ALA A 71 -20.59 -10.60 -10.41
C ALA A 71 -21.65 -9.55 -10.81
N LYS A 72 -22.68 -9.95 -11.56
CA LYS A 72 -23.72 -9.09 -12.14
C LYS A 72 -25.05 -9.25 -11.42
#